data_AF-A0A1J0A3Z5-F1
#
_entry.id   AF-A0A1J0A3Z5-F1
#
_cell.length_a   1.000
_cell.length_b   1.000
_cell.length_c   1.000
_cell.angle_alpha   90.00
_cell.angle_beta   90.00
_cell.angle_gamma   90.00
#
_symmetry.space_group_name_H-M   'P 1'
#
loop_
_entity.id
_entity.type
_entity.pdbx_description
1 polymer ?
#
loop_
_entity_poly.entity_id
_entity_poly.type
_entity_poly.pdbx_seq_one_letter_code
_entity_poly.pdbx_strand_id
1 'polypeptide(L)'
;MKVETHTIKNEVFLSDDRNNRYLLQRTWGSENQAIVAVITLKPVSVSGVENDLTAMLIQNHVVEMRYQGYLVANLVSGIDSSKKLSKTLLDRETEDELLKEVLNKKDIQQIVIGCG
;
A
#
# COMPACT_ATOMS: atom_id res chain seq x y z
N MET A 1 -13.88 -11.25 31.93
CA MET A 1 -13.89 -10.65 30.59
C MET A 1 -12.57 -9.91 30.42
N LYS A 2 -11.83 -10.15 29.34
CA LYS A 2 -10.64 -9.37 28.98
C LYS A 2 -10.97 -8.58 27.72
N VAL A 3 -10.60 -7.31 27.71
CA VAL A 3 -10.73 -6.43 26.55
C VAL A 3 -9.34 -6.22 26.00
N GLU A 4 -9.16 -6.48 24.71
CA GLU A 4 -7.92 -6.21 23.98
C GLU A 4 -8.20 -5.09 22.99
N THR A 5 -7.31 -4.10 22.96
CA THR A 5 -7.43 -2.91 22.12
C THR A 5 -6.23 -2.88 21.19
N HIS A 6 -6.49 -2.70 19.90
CA HIS A 6 -5.47 -2.52 18.89
C HIS A 6 -5.68 -1.22 18.13
N THR A 7 -4.59 -0.55 17.80
CA THR A 7 -4.58 0.63 16.95
C THR A 7 -3.90 0.28 15.63
N ILE A 8 -4.54 0.65 14.52
CA ILE A 8 -3.97 0.52 13.19
C ILE A 8 -3.79 1.93 12.63
N LYS A 9 -2.54 2.29 12.31
CA LYS A 9 -2.21 3.55 11.65
C LYS A 9 -2.27 3.35 10.14
N ASN A 10 -2.95 4.27 9.45
CA ASN A 10 -3.04 4.30 8.00
C ASN A 10 -2.48 5.63 7.48
N GLU A 11 -1.54 5.56 6.55
CA GLU A 11 -0.97 6.71 5.85
C GLU A 11 -1.17 6.50 4.35
N VAL A 12 -1.84 7.45 3.70
CA VAL A 12 -2.17 7.38 2.27
C VAL A 12 -1.52 8.55 1.56
N PHE A 13 -0.80 8.25 0.49
CA PHE A 13 -0.14 9.22 -0.35
C PHE A 13 -0.99 9.38 -1.61
N LEU A 14 -1.55 10.58 -1.79
CA LEU A 14 -2.54 10.89 -2.81
C LEU A 14 -2.04 12.03 -3.70
N SER A 15 -2.56 12.11 -4.92
CA SER A 15 -2.47 13.33 -5.72
C SER A 15 -3.28 14.46 -5.07
N ASP A 16 -2.96 15.71 -5.42
CA ASP A 16 -3.67 16.89 -4.90
C ASP A 16 -5.18 16.85 -5.18
N ASP A 17 -5.56 16.32 -6.35
CA ASP A 17 -6.96 16.15 -6.77
C ASP A 17 -7.62 14.89 -6.17
N ARG A 18 -6.87 14.08 -5.41
CA ARG A 18 -7.28 12.82 -4.77
C ARG A 18 -7.82 11.77 -5.72
N ASN A 19 -7.50 11.84 -7.01
CA ASN A 19 -7.88 10.83 -8.00
C ASN A 19 -6.86 9.69 -8.11
N ASN A 20 -5.65 9.89 -7.61
CA ASN A 20 -4.58 8.88 -7.63
C ASN A 20 -4.17 8.53 -6.20
N ARG A 21 -4.00 7.23 -5.95
CA ARG A 21 -3.39 6.71 -4.71
C ARG A 21 -2.05 6.08 -5.06
N TYR A 22 -0.99 6.79 -4.72
CA TYR A 22 0.36 6.33 -4.96
C TYR A 22 0.72 5.20 -3.99
N LEU A 23 0.59 5.45 -2.69
CA LEU A 23 0.98 4.52 -1.63
C LEU A 23 -0.10 4.40 -0.55
N LEU A 24 -0.18 3.21 0.03
CA LEU A 24 -0.91 2.96 1.29
C LEU A 24 0.05 2.28 2.27
N GLN A 25 0.38 2.93 3.37
CA GLN A 25 1.11 2.33 4.47
C GLN A 25 0.15 2.03 5.61
N ARG A 26 0.13 0.77 6.07
CA ARG A 26 -0.65 0.32 7.22
C ARG A 26 0.26 -0.37 8.22
N THR A 27 0.25 0.12 9.45
CA THR A 27 1.06 -0.43 10.54
C THR A 27 0.23 -0.63 11.80
N TRP A 28 0.63 -1.61 12.61
CA TRP A 28 0.05 -1.92 13.91
C TRP A 28 1.17 -2.31 14.88
N GLY A 29 0.96 -2.12 16.19
CA GLY A 29 2.01 -2.39 17.17
C GLY A 29 2.94 -1.21 17.42
N SER A 30 4.20 -1.47 17.75
CA SER A 30 5.16 -0.43 18.14
C SER A 30 5.86 0.21 16.94
N GLU A 31 6.34 1.43 17.12
CA GLU A 31 7.09 2.17 16.09
C GLU A 31 8.43 1.47 15.73
N ASN A 32 8.95 1.76 14.54
CA ASN A 32 10.23 1.26 13.99
C ASN A 32 10.32 -0.26 13.78
N GLN A 33 9.19 -0.92 13.58
CA GLN A 33 9.15 -2.36 13.30
C GLN A 33 9.29 -2.68 11.82
N ALA A 34 9.79 -3.87 11.53
CA ALA A 34 9.93 -4.37 10.18
C ALA A 34 8.57 -4.48 9.49
N ILE A 35 8.51 -3.99 8.26
CA ILE A 35 7.31 -4.04 7.41
C ILE A 35 7.61 -4.71 6.07
N VAL A 36 6.53 -5.06 5.37
CA VAL A 36 6.59 -5.66 4.03
C VAL A 36 6.22 -4.62 2.98
N ALA A 37 7.03 -4.50 1.93
CA ALA A 37 6.61 -3.81 0.72
C ALA A 37 5.78 -4.76 -0.14
N VAL A 38 4.61 -4.32 -0.57
CA VAL A 38 3.74 -5.06 -1.49
C VAL A 38 3.57 -4.22 -2.75
N ILE A 39 4.01 -4.75 -3.88
CA ILE A 39 3.87 -4.10 -5.18
C ILE A 39 2.63 -4.69 -5.86
N THR A 40 1.66 -3.85 -6.17
CA THR A 40 0.41 -4.23 -6.87
C THR A 40 0.27 -3.46 -8.19
N LEU A 41 -0.61 -3.92 -9.07
CA LEU A 41 -0.81 -3.26 -10.37
C LEU A 41 -1.47 -1.88 -10.24
N LYS A 42 -2.62 -1.83 -9.56
CA LYS A 42 -3.40 -0.59 -9.37
C LYS A 42 -4.23 -0.63 -8.09
N PRO A 43 -4.54 0.53 -7.49
CA PRO A 43 -5.46 0.60 -6.36
C PRO A 43 -6.92 0.41 -6.81
N VAL A 44 -7.75 -0.13 -5.91
CA VAL A 44 -9.21 -0.19 -6.12
C VAL A 44 -9.93 1.05 -5.54
N SER A 45 -9.31 1.70 -4.55
CA SER A 45 -9.85 2.87 -3.86
C SER A 45 -8.74 3.83 -3.43
N VAL A 46 -9.06 5.11 -3.29
CA VAL A 46 -8.19 6.12 -2.64
C VAL A 46 -8.34 6.14 -1.12
N SER A 47 -9.36 5.46 -0.58
CA SER A 47 -9.58 5.38 0.86
C SER A 47 -8.45 4.62 1.54
N GLY A 48 -8.01 5.14 2.70
CA GLY A 48 -7.10 4.45 3.62
C GLY A 48 -7.83 3.70 4.74
N VAL A 49 -9.13 3.90 4.87
CA VAL A 49 -9.95 3.32 5.94
C VAL A 49 -10.66 2.07 5.46
N GLU A 50 -11.17 2.09 4.23
CA GLU A 50 -11.83 0.94 3.63
C GLU A 50 -10.83 -0.14 3.25
N ASN A 51 -11.23 -1.40 3.42
CA ASN A 51 -10.50 -2.55 2.94
C ASN A 51 -11.28 -3.23 1.83
N ASP A 52 -10.69 -3.23 0.64
CA ASP A 52 -11.08 -4.17 -0.41
C ASP A 52 -10.51 -5.57 -0.10
N LEU A 53 -10.96 -6.58 -0.87
CA LEU A 53 -10.54 -7.96 -0.68
C LEU A 53 -9.01 -8.12 -0.81
N THR A 54 -8.37 -7.40 -1.71
CA THR A 54 -6.91 -7.45 -1.91
C THR A 54 -6.18 -6.96 -0.67
N ALA A 55 -6.58 -5.81 -0.11
CA ALA A 55 -6.01 -5.27 1.12
C ALA A 55 -6.22 -6.22 2.31
N MET A 56 -7.38 -6.88 2.40
CA MET A 56 -7.63 -7.90 3.44
C MET A 56 -6.69 -9.10 3.30
N LEU A 57 -6.52 -9.64 2.09
CA LEU A 57 -5.64 -10.78 1.82
C LEU A 57 -4.17 -10.43 2.11
N ILE A 58 -3.72 -9.25 1.67
CA ILE A 58 -2.38 -8.74 1.97
C ILE A 58 -2.17 -8.66 3.48
N GLN A 59 -3.09 -8.03 4.22
CA GLN A 59 -2.94 -7.86 5.66
C GLN A 59 -2.85 -9.21 6.38
N ASN A 60 -3.73 -10.16 6.06
CA ASN A 60 -3.70 -11.49 6.66
C ASN A 60 -2.38 -12.21 6.40
N HIS A 61 -1.87 -12.14 5.18
CA HIS A 61 -0.60 -12.78 4.83
C HIS A 61 0.59 -12.12 5.54
N VAL A 62 0.58 -10.79 5.67
CA VAL A 62 1.62 -10.04 6.42
C VAL A 62 1.62 -10.43 7.91
N VAL A 63 0.44 -10.62 8.50
CA VAL A 63 0.30 -11.13 9.88
C VAL A 63 0.83 -12.57 10.01
N GLU A 64 0.55 -13.44 9.05
CA GLU A 64 1.08 -14.82 9.01
C GLU A 64 2.61 -14.84 8.96
N MET A 65 3.20 -13.93 8.18
CA MET A 65 4.65 -13.72 8.10
C MET A 65 5.24 -13.03 9.35
N ARG A 66 4.41 -12.69 10.34
CA ARG A 66 4.80 -12.06 11.62
C ARG A 66 5.35 -10.64 11.50
N TYR A 67 5.02 -9.92 10.42
CA TYR A 67 5.34 -8.50 10.30
C TYR A 67 4.28 -7.63 10.97
N GLN A 68 4.66 -6.39 11.30
CA GLN A 68 3.83 -5.45 12.05
C GLN A 68 3.25 -4.33 11.17
N GLY A 69 3.33 -4.52 9.86
CA GLY A 69 2.77 -3.61 8.91
C GLY A 69 3.19 -3.92 7.48
N TYR A 70 2.57 -3.22 6.56
CA TYR A 70 2.88 -3.30 5.15
C TYR A 70 2.71 -1.94 4.48
N LEU A 71 3.40 -1.78 3.37
CA LEU A 71 3.25 -0.66 2.46
C LEU A 71 2.89 -1.20 1.10
N VAL A 72 1.79 -0.74 0.53
CA VAL A 72 1.35 -1.06 -0.83
C VAL A 72 1.78 0.06 -1.77
N ALA A 73 2.62 -0.27 -2.75
CA ALA A 73 3.00 0.60 -3.85
C ALA A 73 2.33 0.10 -5.14
N ASN A 74 1.60 0.97 -5.83
CA ASN A 74 0.96 0.61 -7.08
C ASN A 74 1.84 1.01 -8.27
N LEU A 75 2.00 0.11 -9.25
CA LEU A 75 2.67 0.44 -10.51
C LEU A 75 1.91 1.49 -11.33
N VAL A 76 0.60 1.61 -11.08
CA VAL A 76 -0.28 2.63 -11.63
C VAL A 76 -1.15 3.17 -10.50
N SER A 77 -1.13 4.48 -10.29
CA SER A 77 -1.78 5.14 -9.15
C SER A 77 -3.27 5.47 -9.34
N GLY A 78 -3.76 5.48 -10.57
CA GLY A 78 -5.15 5.80 -10.88
C GLY A 78 -6.15 4.71 -10.49
N ILE A 79 -7.26 5.12 -9.86
CA ILE A 79 -8.37 4.22 -9.44
C ILE A 79 -9.44 4.02 -10.52
N ASP A 80 -9.45 4.84 -11.58
CA ASP A 80 -10.47 4.78 -12.62
C ASP A 80 -10.35 3.49 -13.44
N SER A 81 -11.24 2.55 -13.16
CA SER A 81 -11.29 1.25 -13.83
C SER A 81 -11.70 1.32 -15.31
N SER A 82 -12.34 2.41 -15.75
CA SER A 82 -12.76 2.62 -17.14
C SER A 82 -11.59 3.02 -18.05
N LYS A 83 -10.54 3.57 -17.45
CA LYS A 83 -9.31 3.95 -18.13
C LYS A 83 -8.42 2.73 -18.28
N LYS A 84 -8.26 2.26 -19.52
CA LYS A 84 -7.18 1.31 -19.87
C LYS A 84 -5.84 1.87 -19.41
N LEU A 85 -4.87 1.00 -19.10
CA LEU A 85 -3.48 1.33 -18.81
C LEU A 85 -2.85 2.08 -20.01
N SER A 86 -3.21 3.36 -20.19
CA SER A 86 -2.75 4.20 -21.29
C SER A 86 -1.58 5.02 -20.79
N LYS A 87 -0.52 5.13 -21.60
CA LYS A 87 0.70 5.86 -21.24
C LYS A 87 0.45 7.29 -20.75
N THR A 88 -0.65 7.91 -21.17
CA THR A 88 -1.02 9.29 -20.92
C THR A 88 -1.64 9.55 -19.54
N LEU A 89 -2.04 8.50 -18.82
CA LEU A 89 -2.69 8.58 -17.51
C LEU A 89 -1.76 8.30 -16.34
N LEU A 90 -0.46 8.17 -16.64
CA LEU A 90 0.54 7.75 -15.70
C LEU A 90 1.35 8.97 -15.28
N ASP A 91 1.33 9.28 -14.00
CA ASP A 91 2.29 10.17 -13.37
C ASP A 91 3.59 9.38 -13.15
N ARG A 92 4.22 8.98 -14.26
CA ARG A 92 5.31 7.98 -14.24
C ARG A 92 6.51 8.43 -13.42
N GLU A 93 6.79 9.72 -13.42
CA GLU A 93 7.91 10.28 -12.68
C GLU A 93 7.68 10.10 -11.18
N THR A 94 6.53 10.54 -10.67
CA THR A 94 6.15 10.37 -9.26
C THR A 94 6.03 8.89 -8.87
N GLU A 95 5.43 8.07 -9.73
CA GLU A 95 5.27 6.62 -9.51
C GLU A 95 6.64 5.92 -9.42
N ASP A 96 7.57 6.22 -10.33
CA ASP A 96 8.92 5.66 -10.33
C ASP A 96 9.76 6.16 -9.14
N GLU A 97 9.64 7.44 -8.77
CA GLU A 97 10.33 8.00 -7.60
C GLU A 97 9.85 7.36 -6.31
N LEU A 98 8.54 7.23 -6.12
CA LEU A 98 7.96 6.59 -4.94
C LEU A 98 8.31 5.10 -4.88
N LEU A 99 8.32 4.40 -6.01
CA LEU A 99 8.79 3.02 -6.03
C LEU A 99 10.26 2.91 -5.60
N LYS A 100 11.13 3.80 -6.08
CA LYS A 100 12.54 3.84 -5.63
C LYS A 100 12.65 4.16 -4.13
N GLU A 101 11.85 5.08 -3.62
CA GLU A 101 11.85 5.41 -2.19
C GLU A 101 11.46 4.19 -1.35
N VAL A 102 10.37 3.51 -1.74
CA VAL A 102 9.91 2.27 -1.10
C VAL A 102 11.00 1.20 -1.12
N LEU A 103 11.65 0.98 -2.26
CA LEU A 103 12.71 -0.03 -2.38
C LEU A 103 13.97 0.30 -1.57
N ASN A 104 14.16 1.57 -1.19
CA ASN A 104 15.30 2.04 -0.40
C ASN A 104 15.01 2.15 1.12
N LYS A 105 13.76 1.95 1.54
CA LYS A 105 13.35 2.02 2.95
C LYS A 105 13.97 0.88 3.77
N LYS A 106 14.69 1.24 4.84
CA LYS A 106 15.45 0.29 5.69
C LYS A 106 14.57 -0.61 6.56
N ASP A 107 13.36 -0.17 6.86
CA ASP A 107 12.34 -0.90 7.60
C ASP A 107 11.64 -1.96 6.74
N ILE A 108 11.80 -1.92 5.42
CA ILE A 108 11.33 -2.96 4.50
C ILE A 108 12.31 -4.13 4.50
N GLN A 109 11.84 -5.28 4.99
CA GLN A 109 12.65 -6.51 5.04
C GLN A 109 12.29 -7.53 3.97
N GLN A 110 11.13 -7.35 3.33
CA GLN A 110 10.63 -8.23 2.29
C GLN A 110 9.82 -7.45 1.26
N ILE A 111 9.97 -7.83 0.00
CA ILE A 111 9.15 -7.35 -1.11
C ILE A 111 8.28 -8.50 -1.58
N VAL A 112 6.97 -8.27 -1.64
CA VAL A 112 5.97 -9.19 -2.19
C VAL A 112 5.41 -8.56 -3.46
N ILE A 113 5.33 -9.32 -4.55
CA ILE A 113 4.70 -8.89 -5.78
C ILE A 113 3.31 -9.52 -5.85
N GLY A 114 2.27 -8.70 -5.76
CA GLY A 114 0.89 -9.13 -5.88
C GLY A 114 0.50 -9.26 -7.36
N CYS A 115 0.41 -10.50 -7.84
CA CYS A 115 -0.01 -10.82 -9.19
C CYS A 115 -1.47 -11.30 -9.19
N GLY A 116 -2.32 -10.70 -10.03
CA GLY A 116 -3.75 -11.06 -10.17
C GLY A 116 -4.41 -10.32 -11.31
#